data_AF-A0A848TLS2-F1
#
_entry.id   AF-A0A848TLS2-F1
#
_cell.length_a   1.000
_cell.length_b   1.000
_cell.length_c   1.000
_cell.angle_alpha   90.00
_cell.angle_beta   90.00
_cell.angle_gamma   90.00
#
_symmetry.space_group_name_H-M   'P 1'
#
loop_
_entity.id
_entity.type
_entity.pdbx_description
1 polymer ?
#
loop_
_entity_poly.entity_id
_entity_poly.type
_entity_poly.pdbx_seq_one_letter_code
_entity_poly.pdbx_strand_id
1 'polypeptide(L)'
;MQASRLPYILTAVIVALTALWLIAIGRVPICECGYVKLWHGETMSSENSQHLTDWYTPSHIIHGLLFYAALWLVAGRLAIGWRLVIATLVECAWEIIENSDAIIQRYREVTISLDYFGDSVINSVADILAMLFGFWLARMLPVWASVALIIIFELGTALVIRDGLVLNVLMLVWPVESVMEWQSGG
;
A
#
# COMPACT_ATOMS: atom_id res chain seq x y z
N MET A 1 0.89 0.91 -35.14
CA MET A 1 0.72 2.01 -34.16
C MET A 1 1.79 1.85 -33.08
N GLN A 2 2.73 2.78 -32.98
CA GLN A 2 3.65 2.78 -31.84
C GLN A 2 2.84 3.02 -30.57
N ALA A 3 2.96 2.14 -29.58
CA ALA A 3 2.37 2.37 -28.27
C ALA A 3 2.98 3.65 -27.69
N SER A 4 2.15 4.63 -27.35
CA SER A 4 2.61 5.88 -26.73
C SER A 4 3.35 5.56 -25.44
N ARG A 5 4.58 6.06 -25.29
CA ARG A 5 5.38 5.93 -24.05
C ARG A 5 4.92 6.89 -22.95
N LEU A 6 4.11 7.90 -23.31
CA LEU A 6 3.63 8.94 -22.42
C LEU A 6 3.03 8.43 -21.10
N PRO A 7 2.10 7.44 -21.06
CA PRO A 7 1.53 6.98 -19.80
C PRO A 7 2.59 6.44 -18.83
N TYR A 8 3.60 5.71 -19.32
CA TYR A 8 4.65 5.18 -18.44
C TYR A 8 5.55 6.29 -17.88
N ILE A 9 5.81 7.32 -18.69
CA ILE A 9 6.53 8.53 -18.22
C ILE A 9 5.70 9.24 -17.15
N LEU A 10 4.38 9.39 -17.37
CA LEU A 10 3.49 10.01 -16.39
C LEU A 10 3.43 9.22 -15.09
N THR A 11 3.32 7.89 -15.14
CA THR A 11 3.42 7.03 -13.95
C THR A 11 4.69 7.30 -13.17
N ALA A 12 5.86 7.31 -13.82
CA ALA A 12 7.13 7.59 -13.15
C ALA A 12 7.18 9.00 -12.54
N VAL A 13 6.65 10.00 -13.25
CA VAL A 13 6.56 11.39 -12.75
C VAL A 13 5.64 11.47 -11.54
N ILE A 14 4.50 10.80 -11.54
CA ILE A 14 3.58 10.78 -10.39
C ILE A 14 4.28 10.21 -9.16
N VAL A 15 4.95 9.05 -9.28
CA VAL A 15 5.70 8.45 -8.16
C VAL A 15 6.78 9.41 -7.63
N ALA A 16 7.54 10.04 -8.53
CA ALA A 16 8.56 11.01 -8.14
C ALA A 16 7.97 12.23 -7.43
N LEU A 17 6.84 12.76 -7.90
CA LEU A 17 6.14 13.88 -7.26
C LEU A 17 5.60 13.50 -5.87
N THR A 18 5.07 12.28 -5.71
CA THR A 18 4.64 11.77 -4.39
C THR A 18 5.82 11.70 -3.43
N ALA A 19 6.96 11.13 -3.86
CA ALA A 19 8.16 11.07 -3.02
C ALA A 19 8.64 12.47 -2.61
N LEU A 20 8.69 13.42 -3.56
CA LEU A 20 9.06 14.80 -3.28
C LEU A 20 8.07 15.49 -2.33
N TRP A 21 6.78 15.21 -2.47
CA TRP A 21 5.76 15.72 -1.56
C TRP A 21 5.93 15.18 -0.14
N LEU A 22 6.15 13.87 0.02
CA LEU A 22 6.40 13.24 1.31
C LEU A 22 7.63 13.86 2.02
N ILE A 23 8.72 14.10 1.27
CA ILE A 23 9.88 14.85 1.77
C ILE A 23 9.48 16.27 2.21
N ALA A 24 8.67 16.97 1.40
CA ALA A 24 8.27 18.34 1.67
C ALA A 24 7.39 18.48 2.92
N ILE A 25 6.58 17.47 3.26
CA ILE A 25 5.78 17.42 4.49
C ILE A 25 6.56 16.88 5.70
N GLY A 26 7.85 16.59 5.54
CA GLY A 26 8.75 16.22 6.64
C GLY A 26 8.89 14.72 6.91
N ARG A 27 8.43 13.84 6.01
CA ARG A 27 8.67 12.39 6.12
C ARG A 27 10.16 12.08 5.98
N VAL A 28 10.64 11.13 6.78
CA VAL A 28 12.05 10.72 6.73
C VAL A 28 12.35 10.01 5.41
N PRO A 29 13.46 10.32 4.70
CA PRO A 29 13.77 9.68 3.42
C PRO A 29 13.95 8.16 3.51
N ILE A 30 14.53 7.69 4.62
CA ILE A 30 14.76 6.30 4.98
C ILE A 30 14.54 6.14 6.48
N CYS A 31 14.50 4.90 6.97
CA CYS A 31 14.51 4.59 8.41
C CYS A 31 15.51 5.44 9.21
N GLU A 32 15.05 6.00 10.33
CA GLU A 32 15.89 6.77 11.26
C GLU A 32 17.02 5.93 11.88
N CYS A 33 16.92 4.60 11.81
CA CYS A 33 17.98 3.66 12.15
C CYS A 33 19.24 3.77 11.27
N GLY A 34 19.19 4.52 10.17
CA GLY A 34 20.35 4.84 9.32
C GLY A 34 20.70 3.77 8.28
N TYR A 35 19.89 2.72 8.15
CA TYR A 35 20.04 1.69 7.13
C TYR A 35 18.67 1.26 6.58
N VAL A 36 18.68 0.53 5.46
CA VAL A 36 17.47 0.01 4.81
C VAL A 36 17.52 -1.51 4.76
N LYS A 37 16.48 -2.17 5.27
CA LYS A 37 16.25 -3.61 5.14
C LYS A 37 15.44 -3.88 3.89
N LEU A 38 15.69 -5.04 3.27
CA LEU A 38 14.80 -5.55 2.23
C LEU A 38 13.44 -5.91 2.84
N TRP A 39 13.44 -6.59 3.99
CA TRP A 39 12.25 -7.07 4.69
C TRP A 39 12.32 -6.70 6.17
N HIS A 40 11.25 -6.12 6.71
CA HIS A 40 11.03 -5.89 8.14
C HIS A 40 9.80 -6.67 8.60
N GLY A 41 10.01 -7.64 9.50
CA GLY A 41 8.94 -8.56 9.92
C GLY A 41 8.35 -8.27 11.30
N GLU A 42 8.79 -7.22 11.98
CA GLU A 42 8.32 -6.84 13.33
C GLU A 42 7.31 -5.70 13.21
N THR A 43 6.05 -5.98 13.52
CA THR A 43 4.96 -4.99 13.36
C THR A 43 4.89 -4.01 14.53
N MET A 44 5.21 -4.46 15.75
CA MET A 44 5.24 -3.64 16.96
C MET A 44 6.60 -2.96 17.13
N SER A 45 6.98 -2.16 16.14
CA SER A 45 8.30 -1.54 16.05
C SER A 45 8.21 -0.17 15.40
N SER A 46 9.02 0.78 15.88
CA SER A 46 9.21 2.08 15.23
C SER A 46 9.89 1.97 13.86
N GLU A 47 10.44 0.79 13.51
CA GLU A 47 10.96 0.50 12.16
C GLU A 47 9.88 -0.01 11.19
N ASN A 48 8.65 -0.28 11.66
CA ASN A 48 7.55 -0.69 10.77
C ASN A 48 7.22 0.44 9.78
N SER A 49 6.99 0.11 8.51
CA SER A 49 6.83 1.06 7.42
C SER A 49 8.02 2.01 7.19
N GLN A 50 9.23 1.62 7.64
CA GLN A 50 10.47 2.41 7.43
C GLN A 50 11.46 1.78 6.44
N HIS A 51 11.15 0.59 5.93
CA HIS A 51 12.03 -0.24 5.10
C HIS A 51 11.41 -0.54 3.74
N LEU A 52 12.08 -1.32 2.88
CA LEU A 52 11.58 -1.58 1.53
C LEU A 52 10.31 -2.44 1.49
N THR A 53 10.22 -3.45 2.36
CA THR A 53 9.01 -4.29 2.46
C THR A 53 8.78 -4.73 3.89
N ASP A 54 7.52 -4.97 4.21
CA ASP A 54 7.04 -5.44 5.49
C ASP A 54 5.70 -6.17 5.34
N TRP A 55 5.01 -6.44 6.45
CA TRP A 55 3.74 -7.16 6.44
C TRP A 55 2.57 -6.40 5.82
N TYR A 56 2.72 -5.10 5.51
CA TYR A 56 1.72 -4.30 4.81
C TYR A 56 1.94 -4.25 3.29
N THR A 57 3.15 -4.58 2.80
CA THR A 57 3.44 -4.75 1.36
C THR A 57 2.42 -5.66 0.62
N PRO A 58 1.95 -6.80 1.17
CA PRO A 58 0.88 -7.60 0.56
C PRO A 58 -0.41 -6.82 0.27
N SER A 59 -0.79 -5.87 1.12
CA SER A 59 -1.97 -5.00 0.94
C SER A 59 -1.83 -4.13 -0.31
N HIS A 60 -0.65 -3.57 -0.56
CA HIS A 60 -0.39 -2.79 -1.78
C HIS A 60 -0.41 -3.67 -3.04
N ILE A 61 0.07 -4.92 -2.96
CA ILE A 61 -0.12 -5.89 -4.07
C ILE A 61 -1.61 -6.13 -4.31
N ILE A 62 -2.43 -6.28 -3.25
CA ILE A 62 -3.89 -6.40 -3.35
C ILE A 62 -4.49 -5.16 -4.01
N HIS A 63 -4.08 -3.93 -3.64
CA HIS A 63 -4.52 -2.70 -4.31
C HIS A 63 -4.28 -2.78 -5.81
N GLY A 64 -3.10 -3.22 -6.24
CA GLY A 64 -2.78 -3.42 -7.65
C GLY A 64 -3.74 -4.38 -8.36
N LEU A 65 -4.05 -5.51 -7.72
CA LEU A 65 -5.02 -6.49 -8.24
C LEU A 65 -6.43 -5.89 -8.35
N LEU A 66 -6.89 -5.20 -7.31
CA LEU A 66 -8.22 -4.59 -7.24
C LEU A 66 -8.38 -3.44 -8.22
N PHE A 67 -7.39 -2.54 -8.32
CA PHE A 67 -7.43 -1.41 -9.25
C PHE A 67 -7.41 -1.87 -10.70
N TYR A 68 -6.63 -2.90 -11.04
CA TYR A 68 -6.68 -3.49 -12.37
C TYR A 68 -8.07 -4.03 -12.69
N ALA A 69 -8.66 -4.82 -11.78
CA ALA A 69 -9.99 -5.39 -11.98
C ALA A 69 -11.07 -4.31 -12.12
N ALA A 70 -11.06 -3.31 -11.25
CA ALA A 70 -11.98 -2.17 -11.30
C ALA A 70 -11.86 -1.39 -12.61
N LEU A 71 -10.64 -1.01 -13.00
CA LEU A 71 -10.39 -0.26 -14.24
C LEU A 71 -10.63 -1.10 -15.50
N TRP A 72 -10.51 -2.42 -15.41
CA TRP A 72 -10.92 -3.30 -16.49
C TRP A 72 -12.44 -3.25 -16.71
N LEU A 73 -13.22 -3.23 -15.63
CA LEU A 73 -14.69 -3.15 -15.68
C LEU A 73 -15.18 -1.77 -16.15
N VAL A 74 -14.65 -0.69 -15.57
CA VAL A 74 -15.21 0.67 -15.80
C VAL A 74 -14.50 1.45 -16.90
N ALA A 75 -13.22 1.15 -17.16
CA ALA A 75 -12.37 1.85 -18.11
C ALA A 75 -11.78 0.91 -19.19
N GLY A 76 -12.52 -0.16 -19.53
CA GLY A 76 -12.15 -1.20 -20.49
C GLY A 76 -11.79 -0.72 -21.90
N ARG A 77 -12.12 0.53 -22.26
CA ARG A 77 -11.76 1.15 -23.55
C ARG A 77 -10.40 1.87 -23.53
N LEU A 78 -9.87 2.20 -22.34
CA LEU A 78 -8.57 2.85 -22.22
C LEU A 78 -7.44 1.86 -22.49
N ALA A 79 -6.37 2.33 -23.13
CA ALA A 79 -5.14 1.57 -23.25
C ALA A 79 -4.58 1.25 -21.85
N ILE A 80 -3.93 0.09 -21.71
CA ILE A 80 -3.44 -0.40 -20.43
C ILE A 80 -2.53 0.59 -19.69
N GLY A 81 -1.68 1.32 -20.42
CA GLY A 81 -0.82 2.34 -19.82
C GLY A 81 -1.59 3.46 -19.13
N TRP A 82 -2.74 3.89 -19.67
CA TRP A 82 -3.57 4.90 -19.03
C TRP A 82 -4.33 4.37 -17.81
N ARG A 83 -4.69 3.09 -17.81
CA ARG A 83 -5.24 2.44 -16.60
C ARG A 83 -4.18 2.38 -15.51
N LEU A 84 -2.94 2.07 -15.87
CA LEU A 84 -1.81 2.10 -14.93
C LEU A 84 -1.65 3.50 -14.32
N VAL A 85 -1.68 4.57 -15.13
CA VAL A 85 -1.62 5.96 -14.64
C VAL A 85 -2.72 6.24 -13.61
N ILE A 86 -3.96 5.84 -13.89
CA ILE A 86 -5.08 6.06 -12.97
C ILE A 86 -4.87 5.27 -11.67
N ALA A 87 -4.47 3.99 -11.76
CA ALA A 87 -4.17 3.18 -10.58
C ALA A 87 -3.03 3.79 -9.74
N THR A 88 -1.95 4.26 -10.37
CA THR A 88 -0.86 4.97 -9.69
C THR A 88 -1.34 6.25 -9.02
N LEU A 89 -2.19 7.04 -9.66
CA LEU A 89 -2.75 8.25 -9.05
C LEU A 89 -3.57 7.94 -7.80
N VAL A 90 -4.39 6.90 -7.84
CA VAL A 90 -5.21 6.48 -6.69
C VAL A 90 -4.31 6.02 -5.54
N GLU A 91 -3.30 5.19 -5.82
CA GLU A 91 -2.37 4.72 -4.80
C GLU A 91 -1.55 5.86 -4.20
N CYS A 92 -0.98 6.73 -5.03
CA CYS A 92 -0.24 7.90 -4.55
C CYS A 92 -1.11 8.85 -3.73
N ALA A 93 -2.40 8.98 -4.08
CA ALA A 93 -3.33 9.76 -3.28
C ALA A 93 -3.57 9.09 -1.92
N TRP A 94 -3.68 7.76 -1.88
CA TRP A 94 -3.77 7.00 -0.64
C TRP A 94 -2.53 7.20 0.23
N GLU A 95 -1.32 7.00 -0.31
CA GLU A 95 -0.05 7.23 0.40
C GLU A 95 0.05 8.64 1.02
N ILE A 96 -0.37 9.67 0.29
CA ILE A 96 -0.37 11.05 0.81
C ILE A 96 -1.38 11.23 1.95
N ILE A 97 -2.56 10.61 1.83
CA ILE A 97 -3.61 10.67 2.84
C ILE A 97 -3.21 9.89 4.09
N GLU A 98 -2.70 8.67 3.92
CA GLU A 98 -2.19 7.80 4.97
C GLU A 98 -1.09 8.49 5.78
N ASN A 99 -0.15 9.13 5.09
CA ASN A 99 0.94 9.89 5.68
C ASN A 99 0.55 11.31 6.14
N SER A 100 -0.75 11.61 6.27
CA SER A 100 -1.21 12.85 6.90
C SER A 100 -1.32 12.70 8.41
N ASP A 101 -1.13 13.81 9.15
CA ASP A 101 -1.22 13.79 10.62
C ASP A 101 -2.57 13.27 11.12
N ALA A 102 -3.65 13.56 10.39
CA ALA A 102 -5.00 13.13 10.74
C ALA A 102 -5.15 11.59 10.68
N ILE A 103 -4.64 10.95 9.63
CA ILE A 103 -4.76 9.50 9.47
C ILE A 103 -3.78 8.76 10.37
N ILE A 104 -2.55 9.27 10.55
CA ILE A 104 -1.59 8.68 11.49
C ILE A 104 -2.13 8.70 12.92
N GLN A 105 -2.68 9.85 13.36
CA GLN A 105 -3.31 9.94 14.68
C GLN A 105 -4.48 8.96 14.81
N ARG A 106 -5.32 8.86 13.77
CA ARG A 106 -6.41 7.89 13.75
C ARG A 106 -5.90 6.47 13.87
N TYR A 107 -4.85 6.06 13.14
CA TYR A 107 -4.24 4.74 13.26
C TYR A 107 -3.79 4.45 14.69
N ARG A 108 -3.09 5.38 15.35
CA ARG A 108 -2.65 5.20 16.75
C ARG A 108 -3.81 5.06 17.72
N GLU A 109 -4.92 5.75 17.47
CA GLU A 109 -6.07 5.74 18.37
C GLU A 109 -6.86 4.43 18.30
N VAL A 110 -6.89 3.76 17.15
CA VAL A 110 -7.86 2.68 16.90
C VAL A 110 -7.29 1.38 16.36
N THR A 111 -5.99 1.32 16.10
CA THR A 111 -5.31 0.08 15.69
C THR A 111 -4.21 -0.25 16.67
N ILE A 112 -3.59 -1.42 16.47
CA ILE A 112 -2.44 -1.88 17.25
C ILE A 112 -1.16 -1.06 17.03
N SER A 113 -1.19 -0.09 16.10
CA SER A 113 -0.06 0.69 15.62
C SER A 113 0.25 1.91 16.51
N LEU A 114 0.39 1.71 17.83
CA LEU A 114 0.65 2.79 18.80
C LEU A 114 1.92 3.61 18.46
N ASP A 115 2.96 2.94 17.97
CA ASP A 115 4.24 3.54 17.57
C ASP A 115 4.34 3.80 16.05
N TYR A 116 3.20 3.98 15.37
CA TYR A 116 3.20 4.34 13.95
C TYR A 116 3.39 5.83 13.76
N PHE A 117 4.52 6.22 13.14
CA PHE A 117 4.87 7.62 12.89
C PHE A 117 4.59 8.07 11.46
N GLY A 118 3.93 7.24 10.65
CA GLY A 118 3.89 7.38 9.21
C GLY A 118 5.08 6.71 8.56
N ASP A 119 4.99 6.52 7.26
CA ASP A 119 5.96 5.78 6.48
C ASP A 119 7.17 6.65 6.14
N SER A 120 8.31 5.99 5.99
CA SER A 120 9.45 6.62 5.34
C SER A 120 9.17 6.79 3.83
N VAL A 121 9.81 7.77 3.19
CA VAL A 121 9.66 8.02 1.75
C VAL A 121 10.03 6.78 0.93
N ILE A 122 11.07 6.03 1.35
CA ILE A 122 11.48 4.81 0.66
C ILE A 122 10.43 3.69 0.77
N ASN A 123 9.74 3.60 1.90
CA ASN A 123 8.67 2.62 2.12
C ASN A 123 7.46 2.95 1.24
N SER A 124 6.91 4.17 1.32
CA SER A 124 5.82 4.62 0.43
C SER A 124 6.13 4.42 -1.06
N VAL A 125 7.37 4.70 -1.49
CA VAL A 125 7.78 4.43 -2.88
C VAL A 125 7.75 2.93 -3.17
N ALA A 126 8.26 2.09 -2.26
CA ALA A 126 8.24 0.65 -2.42
C ALA A 126 6.82 0.07 -2.41
N ASP A 127 5.92 0.62 -1.62
CA ASP A 127 4.51 0.25 -1.57
C ASP A 127 3.78 0.62 -2.87
N ILE A 128 4.02 1.81 -3.42
CA ILE A 128 3.54 2.15 -4.76
C ILE A 128 4.09 1.16 -5.80
N LEU A 129 5.38 0.78 -5.72
CA LEU A 129 5.96 -0.23 -6.61
C LEU A 129 5.32 -1.62 -6.43
N ALA A 130 4.97 -2.01 -5.21
CA ALA A 130 4.24 -3.24 -4.92
C ALA A 130 2.83 -3.21 -5.53
N MET A 131 2.15 -2.06 -5.50
CA MET A 131 0.89 -1.85 -6.22
C MET A 131 1.08 -1.98 -7.73
N LEU A 132 2.11 -1.38 -8.33
CA LEU A 132 2.40 -1.54 -9.76
C LEU A 132 2.66 -3.02 -10.11
N PHE A 133 3.35 -3.75 -9.23
CA PHE A 133 3.60 -5.17 -9.38
C PHE A 133 2.30 -5.99 -9.31
N GLY A 134 1.41 -5.70 -8.35
CA GLY A 134 0.08 -6.30 -8.27
C GLY A 134 -0.76 -6.04 -9.52
N PHE A 135 -0.75 -4.80 -10.01
CA PHE A 135 -1.45 -4.43 -11.25
C PHE A 135 -0.91 -5.21 -12.46
N TRP A 136 0.41 -5.41 -12.54
CA TRP A 136 1.03 -6.23 -13.57
C TRP A 136 0.66 -7.72 -13.42
N LEU A 137 0.64 -8.26 -12.19
CA LEU A 137 0.22 -9.64 -11.93
C LEU A 137 -1.23 -9.88 -12.38
N ALA A 138 -2.15 -8.98 -12.05
CA ALA A 138 -3.57 -9.09 -12.45
C ALA A 138 -3.76 -9.19 -13.97
N ARG A 139 -2.86 -8.58 -14.74
CA ARG A 139 -2.86 -8.66 -16.20
C ARG A 139 -2.39 -10.02 -16.71
N MET A 140 -1.48 -10.66 -15.99
CA MET A 140 -0.81 -11.90 -16.41
C MET A 140 -1.54 -13.15 -15.92
N LEU A 141 -2.18 -13.07 -14.75
CA LEU A 141 -2.79 -14.20 -14.07
C LEU A 141 -4.25 -14.40 -14.51
N PRO A 142 -4.74 -15.65 -14.52
CA PRO A 142 -6.17 -15.89 -14.60
C PRO A 142 -6.89 -15.34 -13.36
N VAL A 143 -8.17 -15.01 -13.50
CA VAL A 143 -8.98 -14.39 -12.43
C VAL A 143 -8.92 -15.21 -11.13
N TRP A 144 -9.04 -16.53 -11.21
CA TRP A 144 -9.01 -17.39 -10.02
C TRP A 144 -7.68 -17.31 -9.26
N ALA A 145 -6.55 -17.14 -9.95
CA ALA A 145 -5.24 -17.02 -9.31
C ALA A 145 -5.08 -15.66 -8.64
N SER A 146 -5.62 -14.59 -9.23
CA SER A 146 -5.66 -13.26 -8.60
C SER A 146 -6.52 -13.29 -7.32
N VAL A 147 -7.69 -13.94 -7.37
CA VAL A 147 -8.54 -14.12 -6.19
C VAL A 147 -7.85 -14.96 -5.12
N ALA A 148 -7.17 -16.04 -5.51
CA ALA A 148 -6.40 -16.86 -4.57
C ALA A 148 -5.29 -16.07 -3.89
N LEU A 149 -4.58 -15.21 -4.61
CA LEU A 149 -3.55 -14.34 -4.02
C LEU A 149 -4.12 -13.37 -2.99
N ILE A 150 -5.26 -12.73 -3.28
CA ILE A 150 -5.94 -11.84 -2.31
C ILE A 150 -6.26 -12.61 -1.03
N ILE A 151 -6.85 -13.81 -1.16
CA ILE A 151 -7.21 -14.65 0.00
C ILE A 151 -5.96 -15.06 0.77
N ILE A 152 -4.90 -15.48 0.09
CA ILE A 152 -3.64 -15.89 0.73
C ILE A 152 -3.01 -14.73 1.50
N PHE A 153 -2.97 -13.53 0.92
CA PHE A 153 -2.39 -12.37 1.58
C PHE A 153 -3.25 -11.92 2.77
N GLU A 154 -4.56 -11.75 2.60
CA GLU A 154 -5.46 -11.36 3.70
C GLU A 154 -5.44 -12.36 4.86
N LEU A 155 -5.59 -13.65 4.57
CA LEU A 155 -5.55 -14.68 5.61
C LEU A 155 -4.15 -14.84 6.19
N GLY A 156 -3.12 -14.72 5.36
CA GLY A 156 -1.73 -14.84 5.77
C GLY A 156 -1.36 -13.76 6.79
N THR A 157 -1.63 -12.49 6.48
CA THR A 157 -1.36 -11.39 7.42
C THR A 157 -2.27 -11.49 8.65
N ALA A 158 -3.55 -11.81 8.48
CA ALA A 158 -4.47 -11.94 9.62
C ALA A 158 -4.05 -13.07 10.57
N LEU A 159 -3.46 -14.16 10.07
CA LEU A 159 -2.97 -15.25 10.91
C LEU A 159 -1.62 -14.94 11.57
N VAL A 160 -0.72 -14.25 10.86
CA VAL A 160 0.65 -14.01 11.33
C VAL A 160 0.75 -12.78 12.22
N ILE A 161 0.15 -11.67 11.81
CA ILE A 161 0.26 -10.37 12.50
C ILE A 161 -1.07 -9.89 13.08
N ARG A 162 -2.15 -10.68 12.93
CA ARG A 162 -3.51 -10.31 13.35
C ARG A 162 -3.98 -8.98 12.78
N ASP A 163 -3.53 -8.66 11.58
CA ASP A 163 -3.93 -7.47 10.83
C ASP A 163 -3.89 -7.78 9.33
N GLY A 164 -4.41 -6.88 8.51
CA GLY A 164 -4.50 -7.05 7.06
C GLY A 164 -5.34 -5.93 6.45
N LEU A 165 -5.44 -5.86 5.12
CA LEU A 165 -6.11 -4.73 4.47
C LEU A 165 -7.57 -4.58 4.94
N VAL A 166 -8.32 -5.69 4.99
CA VAL A 166 -9.74 -5.65 5.39
C VAL A 166 -9.89 -5.19 6.84
N LEU A 167 -9.06 -5.71 7.75
CA LEU A 167 -9.11 -5.35 9.16
C LEU A 167 -8.66 -3.91 9.39
N ASN A 168 -7.61 -3.48 8.70
CA ASN A 168 -7.08 -2.13 8.76
C ASN A 168 -8.12 -1.10 8.29
N VAL A 169 -8.76 -1.34 7.13
CA VAL A 169 -9.84 -0.48 6.61
C VAL A 169 -11.05 -0.48 7.55
N LEU A 170 -11.45 -1.65 8.08
CA LEU A 170 -12.54 -1.75 9.04
C LEU A 170 -12.26 -0.89 10.27
N MET A 171 -11.10 -1.06 10.90
CA MET A 171 -10.76 -0.33 12.13
C MET A 171 -10.61 1.17 11.89
N LEU A 172 -10.03 1.57 10.76
CA LEU A 172 -9.88 2.97 10.38
C LEU A 172 -11.24 3.67 10.23
N VAL A 173 -12.21 3.04 9.54
CA VAL A 173 -13.52 3.65 9.23
C VAL A 173 -14.52 3.45 10.37
N TRP A 174 -14.60 2.24 10.91
CA TRP A 174 -15.57 1.82 11.92
C TRP A 174 -14.89 0.93 12.98
N PRO A 175 -14.24 1.52 13.99
CA PRO A 175 -13.50 0.76 14.99
C PRO A 175 -14.42 -0.16 15.79
N VAL A 176 -13.99 -1.41 15.96
CA VAL A 176 -14.72 -2.44 16.71
C VAL A 176 -13.82 -2.95 17.84
N GLU A 177 -14.30 -2.83 19.07
CA GLU A 177 -13.53 -3.17 20.28
C GLU A 177 -13.06 -4.64 20.28
N SER A 178 -13.94 -5.59 19.93
CA SER A 178 -13.58 -7.01 19.86
C SER A 178 -12.53 -7.33 18.80
N VAL A 179 -12.48 -6.55 17.72
CA VAL A 179 -11.42 -6.67 16.70
C VAL A 179 -10.12 -6.14 17.30
N MET A 180 -10.13 -4.93 17.87
CA MET A 180 -8.96 -4.32 18.52
C MET A 180 -8.33 -5.24 19.58
N GLU A 181 -9.15 -5.86 20.44
CA GLU A 181 -8.68 -6.84 21.44
C GLU A 181 -8.03 -8.06 20.79
N TRP A 182 -8.63 -8.60 19.74
CA TRP A 182 -8.08 -9.75 19.02
C TRP A 182 -6.75 -9.41 18.35
N GLN A 183 -6.65 -8.24 17.71
CA GLN A 183 -5.42 -7.73 17.10
C GLN A 183 -4.32 -7.53 18.14
N SER A 184 -4.67 -6.98 19.32
CA SER A 184 -3.72 -6.68 20.41
C SER A 184 -3.20 -7.92 21.14
N GLY A 185 -3.87 -9.07 21.01
CA GLY A 185 -3.45 -10.33 21.63
C GLY A 185 -2.43 -11.13 20.81
N GLY A 186 -1.94 -10.56 19.71
CA GLY A 186 -0.93 -11.12 18.82
C GLY A 186 0.48 -11.02 19.37
#